data_AF-R5UHG8-F1
#
_entry.id   AF-R5UHG8-F1
#
_cell.length_a   1.000
_cell.length_b   1.000
_cell.length_c   1.000
_cell.angle_alpha   90.00
_cell.angle_beta   90.00
_cell.angle_gamma   90.00
#
_symmetry.space_group_name_H-M   'P 1'
#
loop_
_entity.id
_entity.type
_entity.pdbx_description
1 polymer ?
#
loop_
_entity_poly.entity_id
_entity_poly.type
_entity_poly.pdbx_seq_one_letter_code
_entity_poly.pdbx_strand_id
1 'polypeptide(L)' 'MKGIEVVSMIKINGSWVNQEDLKREELSQILEKKLDETMKNIGFERRKTA' A
#
# COMPACT_ATOMS: atom_id res chain seq x y z
N MET A 1 -18.14 -5.06 27.28
CA MET A 1 -17.32 -5.78 26.28
C MET A 1 -16.63 -4.73 25.42
N LYS A 2 -15.30 -4.77 25.29
CA LYS A 2 -14.65 -4.01 24.21
C LYS A 2 -14.81 -4.84 22.94
N GLY A 3 -15.60 -4.35 22.00
CA GLY A 3 -15.82 -5.01 20.71
C GLY A 3 -14.55 -5.04 19.87
N ILE A 4 -14.53 -5.88 18.85
CA ILE A 4 -13.50 -5.81 17.80
C ILE A 4 -13.78 -4.55 16.99
N GLU A 5 -12.78 -3.68 16.89
CA GLU A 5 -12.83 -2.48 16.05
C GLU A 5 -12.20 -2.81 14.68
N VAL A 6 -12.98 -2.65 13.62
CA VAL A 6 -12.47 -2.77 12.25
C VAL A 6 -11.81 -1.44 11.90
N VAL A 7 -10.51 -1.48 11.60
CA VAL A 7 -9.70 -0.29 11.31
C VAL A 7 -9.01 -0.40 9.96
N SER A 8 -8.85 0.74 9.28
CA SER A 8 -8.16 0.86 7.99
C SER A 8 -6.66 1.12 8.17
N MET A 9 -6.00 0.34 9.04
CA MET A 9 -4.58 0.56 9.35
C MET A 9 -3.67 -0.16 8.34
N ILE A 10 -2.72 0.59 7.77
CA ILE A 10 -1.66 0.06 6.91
C ILE A 10 -0.29 0.26 7.55
N LYS A 11 0.63 -0.68 7.31
CA LYS A 11 1.99 -0.60 7.84
C LYS A 11 2.95 -0.07 6.77
N ILE A 12 3.42 1.15 6.96
CA ILE A 12 4.36 1.82 6.05
C ILE A 12 5.68 2.02 6.80
N ASN A 13 6.78 1.49 6.26
CA ASN A 13 8.13 1.63 6.82
C ASN A 13 8.25 1.28 8.32
N GLY A 14 7.48 0.29 8.77
CA GLY A 14 7.48 -0.15 10.18
C GLY A 14 6.42 0.52 11.06
N SER A 15 5.85 1.63 10.63
CA SER A 15 4.84 2.40 11.37
C SER A 15 3.43 2.08 10.91
N TRP A 16 2.49 2.00 11.85
CA TRP A 16 1.07 1.88 11.56
C TRP A 16 0.48 3.26 11.28
N VAL A 17 -0.22 3.39 10.15
CA VAL A 17 -0.85 4.63 9.69
C VAL A 17 -2.30 4.32 9.32
N ASN A 18 -3.23 5.20 9.67
CA ASN A 18 -4.61 5.07 9.18
C ASN A 18 -4.65 5.50 7.72
N GLN A 19 -5.20 4.65 6.86
CA GLN A 19 -5.33 4.92 5.44
C GLN A 19 -6.13 6.21 5.16
N GLU A 20 -7.11 6.52 6.01
CA GLU A 20 -7.97 7.72 5.87
C GLU A 20 -7.21 9.03 6.12
N ASP A 21 -6.07 8.97 6.82
CA ASP A 21 -5.21 10.13 7.06
C ASP A 21 -4.31 10.43 5.86
N LEU A 22 -4.17 9.49 4.93
CA LEU A 22 -3.33 9.63 3.74
C LEU A 22 -4.11 10.25 2.59
N LYS A 23 -3.42 11.10 1.83
CA LYS A 23 -3.96 11.57 0.56
C LYS A 23 -4.06 10.40 -0.41
N ARG A 24 -5.12 10.37 -1.22
CA ARG A 24 -5.37 9.32 -2.21
C ARG A 24 -4.18 9.14 -3.16
N GLU A 25 -3.55 10.23 -3.56
CA GLU A 25 -2.40 10.23 -4.46
C GLU A 25 -1.18 9.57 -3.81
N GLU A 26 -0.92 9.89 -2.54
CA GLU A 26 0.18 9.33 -1.76
C GLU A 26 0.01 7.81 -1.58
N LEU A 27 -1.20 7.40 -1.16
CA LEU A 27 -1.54 5.98 -1.03
C LEU A 27 -1.37 5.24 -2.37
N SER A 28 -1.82 5.83 -3.48
CA SER A 28 -1.71 5.22 -4.81
C SER A 28 -0.25 5.00 -5.20
N GLN A 29 0.62 5.98 -4.96
CA GLN A 29 2.06 5.86 -5.24
C GLN A 29 2.73 4.76 -4.39
N ILE A 30 2.38 4.66 -3.11
CA ILE A 30 2.90 3.63 -2.20
C ILE A 30 2.50 2.23 -2.69
N LEU A 31 1.22 2.04 -3.02
CA LEU A 31 0.69 0.77 -3.52
C LEU A 31 1.32 0.40 -4.86
N GLU A 32 1.42 1.35 -5.79
CA GLU A 32 2.03 1.14 -7.10
C GLU A 32 3.47 0.69 -6.98
N LYS A 33 4.27 1.36 -6.15
CA LYS A 33 5.66 0.98 -5.89
C LYS A 33 5.76 -0.42 -5.31
N LYS A 34 4.93 -0.74 -4.31
CA LYS A 34 4.97 -2.04 -3.65
C LYS A 34 4.57 -3.18 -4.59
N LEU A 35 3.56 -2.96 -5.43
CA LEU A 35 3.12 -3.90 -6.44
C LEU A 35 4.22 -4.11 -7.49
N ASP A 36 4.82 -3.04 -8.00
CA ASP A 36 5.91 -3.13 -8.98
C ASP A 36 7.12 -3.91 -8.44
N GLU A 37 7.55 -3.61 -7.21
CA GLU A 37 8.62 -4.36 -6.53
C GLU A 37 8.27 -5.85 -6.35
N THR A 38 7.04 -6.15 -5.93
CA THR A 38 6.59 -7.53 -5.70
C THR A 38 6.54 -8.32 -7.01
N MET A 39 6.02 -7.70 -8.08
CA MET A 39 5.94 -8.30 -9.41
C MET A 39 7.33 -8.58 -9.99
N LYS A 40 8.27 -7.64 -9.84
CA LYS A 40 9.68 -7.84 -10.22
C LYS A 40 10.32 -9.00 -9.48
N ASN A 41 10.07 -9.12 -8.18
CA ASN A 41 10.63 -10.19 -7.36
C ASN A 41 10.14 -11.59 -7.75
N ILE A 42 8.99 -11.70 -8.42
CA ILE A 42 8.46 -12.98 -8.95
C ILE A 42 8.69 -13.13 -10.47
N GLY A 43 9.53 -12.28 -11.07
CA GLY A 43 10.00 -12.41 -12.45
C GLY A 43 9.16 -11.69 -13.50
N PHE A 44 8.20 -10.85 -13.11
CA PHE A 44 7.46 -10.02 -14.05
C PHE A 44 8.16 -8.67 -14.28
N GLU A 45 8.08 -8.18 -15.51
CA GLU A 45 8.51 -6.83 -15.85
C GLU A 45 7.32 -5.90 -16.10
N ARG A 46 7.42 -4.68 -15.60
CA ARG A 46 6.43 -3.65 -15.87
C ARG A 46 6.59 -3.13 -17.29
N ARG A 47 5.60 -3.37 -18.13
CA ARG A 47 5.50 -2.72 -19.44
C ARG A 47 5.05 -1.27 -19.24
N LYS A 48 5.81 -0.33 -19.79
CA LYS A 48 5.35 1.04 -19.97
C LYS A 48 4.33 1.04 -21.11
N THR A 49 3.05 1.08 -20.77
CA THR A 49 2.03 1.50 -21.73
C THR A 49 2.12 3.02 -21.84
N ALA A 50 2.19 3.52 -23.07
CA ALA A 50 2.33 4.93 -23.41
C ALA A 50 1.34 5.84 -22.66
#